data_AF-A0AAU9JC47-F1
#
_entry.id   AF-A0AAU9JC47-F1
#
_cell.length_a   1.000
_cell.length_b   1.000
_cell.length_c   1.000
_cell.angle_alpha   90.00
_cell.angle_beta   90.00
_cell.angle_gamma   90.00
#
_symmetry.space_group_name_H-M   'P 1'
#
loop_
_entity.id
_entity.type
_entity.pdbx_description
1 polymer ?
#
loop_
_entity_poly.entity_id
_entity_poly.type
_entity_poly.pdbx_seq_one_letter_code
_entity_poly.pdbx_strand_id
1 'polypeptide(L)'
;MRSWKKYWLIHEDITLRSYQKSKKKKLNNPEIDILNEKLSQLIIEEAKEDEKESKAPEIINSKKIKEIDMIELEAYIGVIIMMGIDRKPNYHMHWNTHGLWESSLISKALGLKRFINIGSIFHLSDPFYSSNSQDKLEKLNPLMSQIEAKSQQYYLLEQSKSIDESMIAFKGRNSMKQYLPMKPTKWGFNNFVLAGSSNGYIYRFIIYLGKKWIFWILSWKRLLEAFARTRKSKFSSLYW
;
A
#
# COMPACT_ATOMS: atom_id res chain seq x y z
N MET A 1 -17.64 -14.63 -46.55
CA MET A 1 -17.86 -15.01 -45.12
C MET A 1 -16.78 -15.98 -44.57
N ARG A 2 -15.46 -15.71 -44.71
CA ARG A 2 -14.40 -16.59 -44.15
C ARG A 2 -13.19 -15.91 -43.51
N SER A 3 -13.19 -14.59 -43.28
CA SER A 3 -12.00 -13.88 -42.75
C SER A 3 -12.06 -13.58 -41.23
N TRP A 4 -13.24 -13.46 -40.63
CA TRP A 4 -13.37 -12.96 -39.25
C TRP A 4 -13.24 -14.04 -38.15
N LYS A 5 -13.50 -15.31 -38.46
CA LYS A 5 -13.34 -16.42 -37.50
C LYS A 5 -11.88 -16.72 -37.16
N LYS A 6 -10.92 -16.41 -38.05
CA LYS A 6 -9.49 -16.63 -37.81
C LYS A 6 -8.90 -15.64 -36.81
N TYR A 7 -9.28 -14.37 -36.87
CA TYR A 7 -8.76 -13.34 -35.94
C TYR A 7 -9.28 -13.50 -34.52
N TRP A 8 -10.52 -13.97 -34.34
CA TRP A 8 -11.10 -14.22 -33.02
C TRP A 8 -10.41 -15.39 -32.29
N LEU A 9 -10.19 -16.51 -32.98
CA LEU A 9 -9.51 -17.67 -32.41
C LEU A 9 -8.03 -17.38 -32.09
N ILE A 10 -7.33 -16.60 -32.92
CA ILE A 10 -5.93 -16.21 -32.67
C ILE A 10 -5.82 -15.29 -31.44
N HIS A 11 -6.78 -14.38 -31.23
CA HIS A 11 -6.78 -13.49 -30.06
C HIS A 11 -7.12 -14.22 -28.75
N GLU A 12 -8.07 -15.16 -28.77
CA GLU A 12 -8.33 -16.05 -27.62
C GLU A 12 -7.12 -16.94 -27.29
N ASP A 13 -6.46 -17.50 -28.31
CA ASP A 13 -5.28 -18.34 -28.08
C ASP A 13 -4.08 -17.56 -27.49
N ILE A 14 -3.85 -16.31 -27.92
CA ILE A 14 -2.76 -15.48 -27.38
C ILE A 14 -3.07 -15.04 -25.93
N THR A 15 -4.33 -14.71 -25.63
CA THR A 15 -4.77 -14.33 -24.28
C THR A 15 -4.79 -15.52 -23.32
N LEU A 16 -5.25 -16.69 -23.78
CA LEU A 16 -5.21 -17.93 -23.02
C LEU A 16 -3.78 -18.43 -22.81
N ARG A 17 -2.90 -18.34 -23.81
CA ARG A 17 -1.48 -18.70 -23.65
C ARG A 17 -0.75 -17.76 -22.72
N SER A 18 -0.99 -16.45 -22.79
CA SER A 18 -0.39 -15.48 -21.86
C SER A 18 -0.93 -15.66 -20.43
N TYR A 19 -2.23 -15.95 -20.27
CA TYR A 19 -2.85 -16.31 -19.01
C TYR A 19 -2.29 -17.63 -18.43
N GLN A 20 -2.14 -18.68 -19.24
CA GLN A 20 -1.56 -19.95 -18.81
C GLN A 20 -0.06 -19.83 -18.50
N LYS A 21 0.69 -18.98 -19.22
CA LYS A 21 2.09 -18.67 -18.92
C LYS A 21 2.23 -17.88 -17.61
N SER A 22 1.29 -16.96 -17.33
CA SER A 22 1.15 -16.29 -16.03
C SER A 22 0.81 -17.28 -14.90
N LYS A 23 -0.10 -18.22 -15.14
CA LYS A 23 -0.49 -19.27 -14.18
C LYS A 23 0.64 -20.27 -13.91
N LYS A 24 1.45 -20.63 -14.92
CA LYS A 24 2.67 -21.43 -14.76
C LYS A 24 3.78 -20.68 -14.03
N LYS A 25 3.91 -19.37 -14.24
CA LYS A 25 4.86 -18.52 -13.49
C LYS A 25 4.43 -18.34 -12.02
N LYS A 26 3.11 -18.38 -11.74
CA LYS A 26 2.50 -18.41 -10.40
C LYS A 26 2.71 -19.70 -9.60
N LEU A 27 3.13 -20.80 -10.22
CA LEU A 27 3.33 -22.07 -9.51
C LEU A 27 4.72 -22.18 -8.85
N ASN A 28 5.66 -21.32 -9.23
CA ASN A 28 6.82 -21.01 -8.42
C ASN A 28 6.43 -19.74 -7.66
N ASN A 29 5.88 -19.85 -6.44
CA ASN A 29 5.68 -18.68 -5.58
C ASN A 29 7.07 -18.29 -5.07
N PRO A 30 7.78 -17.27 -5.61
CA PRO A 30 8.71 -16.56 -4.76
C PRO A 30 7.86 -16.03 -3.61
N GLU A 31 8.33 -16.18 -2.37
CA GLU A 31 7.71 -15.50 -1.25
C GLU A 31 7.45 -14.05 -1.67
N ILE A 32 6.19 -13.61 -1.54
CA ILE A 32 5.86 -12.21 -1.79
C ILE A 32 6.41 -11.47 -0.59
N ASP A 33 7.72 -11.26 -0.63
CA ASP A 33 8.37 -10.36 0.28
C ASP A 33 7.77 -8.98 -0.01
N ILE A 34 7.19 -8.33 1.00
CA ILE A 34 6.63 -6.98 0.89
C ILE A 34 7.74 -5.95 1.10
N LEU A 35 8.72 -6.23 1.95
CA LEU A 35 9.86 -5.38 2.26
C LEU A 35 11.15 -6.02 1.76
N ASN A 36 11.67 -5.56 0.61
CA ASN A 36 12.98 -6.07 0.18
C ASN A 36 14.03 -5.87 1.29
N GLU A 37 15.03 -6.74 1.27
CA GLU A 37 16.17 -6.72 2.20
C GLU A 37 16.74 -5.30 2.37
N LYS A 38 16.85 -4.52 1.29
CA LYS A 38 17.34 -3.14 1.35
C LYS A 38 16.48 -2.22 2.24
N LEU A 39 15.14 -2.26 2.10
CA LEU A 39 14.26 -1.43 2.93
C LEU A 39 14.24 -1.93 4.36
N SER A 40 14.30 -3.24 4.57
CA SER A 40 14.36 -3.84 5.90
C SER A 40 15.64 -3.45 6.63
N GLN A 41 16.79 -3.47 5.95
CA GLN A 41 18.06 -2.99 6.51
C GLN A 41 17.99 -1.50 6.84
N LEU A 42 17.41 -0.67 5.96
CA LEU A 42 17.22 0.76 6.23
C LEU A 42 16.39 0.99 7.49
N ILE A 43 15.29 0.25 7.68
CA ILE A 43 14.45 0.37 8.89
C ILE A 43 15.25 -0.01 10.14
N ILE A 44 16.09 -1.05 10.05
CA ILE A 44 16.90 -1.53 11.17
C ILE A 44 18.03 -0.55 11.51
N GLU A 45 18.72 -0.02 10.51
CA GLU A 45 19.78 0.98 10.67
C GLU A 45 19.23 2.25 11.32
N GLU A 46 18.08 2.72 10.84
CA GLU A 46 17.40 3.90 11.38
C GLU A 46 16.96 3.70 12.84
N ALA A 47 16.35 2.55 13.14
CA ALA A 47 15.96 2.23 14.50
C ALA A 47 17.15 2.21 15.48
N LYS A 48 18.36 1.90 15.00
CA LYS A 48 19.60 1.96 15.79
C LYS A 48 20.10 3.39 16.01
N GLU A 49 19.83 4.30 15.08
CA GLU A 49 20.23 5.71 15.18
C GLU A 49 19.31 6.47 16.15
N ASP A 50 18.00 6.29 16.06
CA ASP A 50 17.04 6.84 17.03
C ASP A 50 17.32 6.38 18.47
N GLU A 51 17.76 5.13 18.64
CA GLU A 51 18.18 4.61 19.96
C GLU A 51 19.44 5.31 20.50
N LYS A 52 20.33 5.79 19.61
CA LYS A 52 21.52 6.56 20.01
C LYS A 52 21.15 8.00 20.37
N GLU A 53 20.27 8.65 19.60
CA GLU A 53 19.88 10.05 19.81
C GLU A 53 19.00 10.26 21.04
N SER A 54 18.14 9.29 21.39
CA SER A 54 17.31 9.35 22.59
C SER A 54 18.08 9.28 23.93
N LYS A 55 19.42 9.24 23.87
CA LYS A 55 20.36 9.35 25.01
C LYS A 55 20.72 10.82 25.33
N ALA A 56 19.76 11.63 25.79
CA ALA A 56 20.03 12.88 26.50
C ALA A 56 19.88 12.68 28.03
N PRO A 57 20.58 13.43 28.91
CA PRO A 57 21.12 12.87 30.16
C PRO A 57 20.08 12.70 31.28
N GLU A 58 20.24 11.59 32.00
CA GLU A 58 19.84 11.32 33.39
C GLU A 58 18.39 11.59 33.82
N ILE A 59 17.47 10.67 33.55
CA ILE A 59 16.43 10.26 34.52
C ILE A 59 16.19 8.73 34.43
N ILE A 60 16.72 8.02 35.43
CA ILE A 60 16.21 6.77 36.03
C ILE A 60 16.02 5.56 35.09
N ASN A 61 17.01 4.66 35.12
CA ASN A 61 16.81 3.21 34.94
C ASN A 61 16.06 2.78 33.66
N SER A 62 16.27 3.48 32.54
CA SER A 62 15.72 3.11 31.25
C SER A 62 16.37 1.81 30.78
N LYS A 63 15.66 0.70 30.96
CA LYS A 63 16.05 -0.63 30.47
C LYS A 63 16.46 -0.51 29.00
N LYS A 64 17.75 -0.77 28.70
CA LYS A 64 18.33 -0.69 27.36
C LYS A 64 17.36 -1.27 26.34
N ILE A 65 16.96 -0.48 25.35
CA ILE A 65 16.13 -0.97 24.26
C ILE A 65 16.99 -1.99 23.51
N LYS A 66 16.42 -3.14 23.20
CA LYS A 66 17.14 -4.18 22.44
C LYS A 66 17.11 -3.76 20.97
N GLU A 67 18.25 -3.86 20.29
CA GLU A 67 18.32 -3.67 18.83
C GLU A 67 17.29 -4.55 18.12
N ILE A 68 16.67 -4.03 17.05
CA ILE A 68 15.71 -4.79 16.24
C ILE A 68 16.47 -5.78 15.36
N ASP A 69 16.05 -7.04 15.40
CA ASP A 69 16.49 -8.07 14.47
C ASP A 69 15.54 -8.18 13.27
N MET A 70 16.02 -8.71 12.14
CA MET A 70 15.22 -8.94 10.94
C MET A 70 13.99 -9.81 11.24
N ILE A 71 14.17 -10.86 12.06
CA ILE A 71 13.07 -11.74 12.50
C ILE A 71 12.03 -10.97 13.31
N GLU A 72 12.46 -10.04 14.17
CA GLU A 72 11.54 -9.21 14.95
C GLU A 72 10.79 -8.20 14.08
N LEU A 73 11.43 -7.65 13.05
CA LEU A 73 10.80 -6.76 12.07
C LEU A 73 9.74 -7.51 11.25
N GLU A 74 10.05 -8.71 10.75
CA GLU A 74 9.10 -9.57 10.05
C GLU A 74 7.92 -9.96 10.95
N ALA A 75 8.19 -10.34 12.21
CA ALA A 75 7.16 -10.62 13.18
C ALA A 75 6.27 -9.39 13.45
N TYR A 76 6.86 -8.20 13.55
CA TYR A 76 6.12 -6.94 13.73
C TYR A 76 5.16 -6.66 12.57
N ILE A 77 5.62 -6.81 11.33
CA ILE A 77 4.79 -6.64 10.12
C ILE A 77 3.71 -7.71 10.05
N GLY A 78 4.06 -8.97 10.34
CA GLY A 78 3.12 -10.08 10.41
C GLY A 78 2.00 -9.82 11.42
N VAL A 79 2.34 -9.29 12.60
CA VAL A 79 1.36 -8.89 13.62
C VAL A 79 0.44 -7.78 13.09
N ILE A 80 0.95 -6.75 12.42
CA ILE A 80 0.13 -5.68 11.82
C ILE A 80 -0.86 -6.25 10.80
N ILE A 81 -0.40 -7.16 9.93
CA ILE A 81 -1.26 -7.80 8.93
C ILE A 81 -2.35 -8.63 9.61
N MET A 82 -1.97 -9.42 10.62
CA MET A 82 -2.92 -10.25 11.37
C MET A 82 -3.97 -9.44 12.12
N MET A 83 -3.62 -8.29 12.70
CA MET A 83 -4.58 -7.36 13.30
C MET A 83 -5.56 -6.76 12.27
N GLY A 84 -5.14 -6.65 11.01
CA GLY A 84 -6.02 -6.24 9.91
C GLY A 84 -7.13 -7.27 9.63
N ILE A 85 -6.82 -8.56 9.86
CA ILE A 85 -7.70 -9.72 9.66
C ILE A 85 -8.57 -9.96 10.91
N ASP A 86 -7.96 -10.16 12.07
CA ASP A 86 -8.63 -10.28 13.38
C ASP A 86 -8.75 -8.88 13.98
N ARG A 87 -9.85 -8.17 13.70
CA ARG A 87 -10.05 -6.81 14.19
C ARG A 87 -10.65 -6.82 15.59
N LYS A 88 -9.91 -6.33 16.57
CA LYS A 88 -10.41 -6.07 17.93
C LYS A 88 -10.68 -4.59 18.18
N PRO A 89 -11.58 -4.23 19.11
CA PRO A 89 -11.86 -2.82 19.45
C PRO A 89 -10.63 -2.04 19.92
N ASN A 90 -9.70 -2.73 20.59
CA ASN A 90 -8.41 -2.20 21.02
C ASN A 90 -7.32 -3.22 20.72
N TYR A 91 -6.23 -2.78 20.09
CA TYR A 91 -5.14 -3.66 19.68
C TYR A 91 -4.44 -4.35 20.87
N HIS A 92 -4.45 -3.75 22.07
CA HIS A 92 -3.92 -4.38 23.28
C HIS A 92 -4.62 -5.70 23.62
N MET A 93 -5.88 -5.87 23.19
CA MET A 93 -6.67 -7.07 23.47
C MET A 93 -6.09 -8.32 22.81
N HIS A 94 -5.28 -8.19 21.76
CA HIS A 94 -4.59 -9.33 21.13
C HIS A 94 -3.62 -10.05 22.07
N TRP A 95 -3.17 -9.38 23.13
CA TRP A 95 -2.27 -9.93 24.15
C TRP A 95 -2.98 -10.29 25.46
N ASN A 96 -4.32 -10.29 25.46
CA ASN A 96 -5.05 -10.79 26.62
C ASN A 96 -4.94 -12.32 26.70
N THR A 97 -4.67 -12.83 27.90
CA THR A 97 -4.53 -14.26 28.21
C THR A 97 -5.85 -14.92 28.59
N HIS A 98 -6.95 -14.16 28.64
CA HIS A 98 -8.24 -14.66 29.12
C HIS A 98 -9.36 -14.62 28.09
N GLY A 99 -9.96 -15.79 27.84
CA GLY A 99 -11.27 -15.95 27.23
C GLY A 99 -11.30 -15.79 25.70
N LEU A 100 -12.38 -15.18 25.20
CA LEU A 100 -12.74 -15.08 23.77
C LEU A 100 -11.82 -14.16 22.95
N TRP A 101 -10.93 -13.41 23.60
CA TRP A 101 -10.10 -12.38 22.97
C TRP A 101 -8.65 -12.80 22.79
N GLU A 102 -8.28 -14.02 23.17
CA GLU A 102 -6.93 -14.53 22.98
C GLU A 102 -6.62 -14.66 21.47
N SER A 103 -5.55 -14.00 21.03
CA SER A 103 -4.99 -14.20 19.69
C SER A 103 -3.65 -14.90 19.83
N SER A 104 -3.67 -16.23 20.00
CA SER A 104 -2.46 -17.03 20.28
C SER A 104 -1.35 -16.84 19.25
N LEU A 105 -1.70 -16.55 17.99
CA LEU A 105 -0.72 -16.27 16.93
C LEU A 105 0.00 -14.94 17.15
N ILE A 106 -0.72 -13.89 17.54
CA ILE A 106 -0.14 -12.55 17.76
C ILE A 106 0.66 -12.52 19.06
N SER A 107 0.08 -13.03 20.14
CA SER A 107 0.72 -12.99 21.46
C SER A 107 2.00 -13.82 21.54
N LYS A 108 2.08 -14.94 20.79
CA LYS A 108 3.29 -15.77 20.68
C LYS A 108 4.32 -15.21 19.70
N ALA A 109 3.90 -14.54 18.62
CA ALA A 109 4.83 -14.00 17.63
C ALA A 109 5.65 -12.84 18.17
N LEU A 110 5.03 -11.89 18.87
CA LEU A 110 5.72 -10.72 19.41
C LEU A 110 5.01 -10.21 20.66
N GLY A 111 5.72 -10.03 21.77
CA GLY A 111 5.11 -9.53 23.02
C GLY A 111 4.67 -8.06 22.93
N LEU A 112 3.57 -7.68 23.61
CA LEU A 112 2.98 -6.34 23.54
C LEU A 112 3.99 -5.20 23.78
N LYS A 113 4.81 -5.32 24.83
CA LYS A 113 5.81 -4.31 25.16
C LYS A 113 6.84 -4.15 24.04
N ARG A 114 7.25 -5.26 23.42
CA ARG A 114 8.20 -5.23 22.29
C ARG A 114 7.54 -4.65 21.04
N PHE A 115 6.28 -5.00 20.76
CA PHE A 115 5.50 -4.41 19.66
C PHE A 115 5.40 -2.88 19.78
N ILE A 116 5.06 -2.35 20.96
CA ILE A 116 4.99 -0.90 21.20
C ILE A 116 6.37 -0.25 21.02
N ASN A 117 7.43 -0.86 21.56
CA ASN A 117 8.79 -0.34 21.44
C ASN A 117 9.27 -0.30 19.98
N ILE A 118 8.98 -1.35 19.19
CA ILE A 118 9.32 -1.35 17.76
C ILE A 118 8.52 -0.26 17.04
N GLY A 119 7.23 -0.12 17.33
CA GLY A 119 6.39 0.91 16.73
C GLY A 119 6.84 2.35 17.02
N SER A 120 7.53 2.61 18.14
CA SER A 120 8.06 3.94 18.46
C SER A 120 9.34 4.31 17.70
N ILE A 121 10.06 3.32 17.17
CA ILE A 121 11.33 3.50 16.42
C ILE A 121 11.20 3.00 14.97
N PHE A 122 9.97 2.77 14.49
CA PHE A 122 9.71 2.29 13.15
C PHE A 122 9.68 3.46 12.16
N HIS A 123 10.75 3.60 11.39
CA HIS A 123 10.94 4.67 10.43
C HIS A 123 11.25 4.09 9.03
N LEU A 124 10.62 4.66 8.01
CA LEU A 124 10.68 4.18 6.62
C LEU A 124 11.60 5.02 5.72
N SER A 125 12.20 6.06 6.28
CA SER A 125 13.02 7.04 5.57
C SER A 125 14.12 7.54 6.47
N ASP A 126 15.26 7.82 5.87
CA ASP A 126 16.41 8.47 6.51
C ASP A 126 16.04 9.90 7.00
N PRO A 127 16.29 10.24 8.27
CA PRO A 127 15.98 11.53 8.89
C PRO A 127 16.93 12.62 8.39
N PHE A 128 18.16 12.27 8.02
CA PHE A 128 19.17 13.17 7.46
C PHE A 128 18.95 13.45 5.97
N TYR A 129 18.14 12.64 5.29
CA TYR A 129 17.68 12.93 3.94
C TYR A 129 16.79 14.17 3.88
N SER A 130 16.24 14.62 5.01
CA SER A 130 15.37 15.79 5.09
C SER A 130 16.15 17.10 5.31
N SER A 131 16.38 17.86 4.22
CA SER A 131 16.75 19.27 4.38
C SER A 131 16.03 20.25 3.44
N ASN A 132 15.27 19.82 2.43
CA ASN A 132 14.60 20.78 1.52
C ASN A 132 13.41 20.27 0.70
N SER A 133 12.86 19.08 1.01
CA SER A 133 11.78 18.53 0.19
C SER A 133 10.44 19.21 0.52
N GLN A 134 9.77 19.73 -0.52
CA GLN A 134 8.38 20.21 -0.41
C GLN A 134 7.38 19.03 -0.45
N ASP A 135 7.88 17.79 -0.40
CA ASP A 135 7.09 16.57 -0.54
C ASP A 135 6.60 16.07 0.83
N LYS A 136 5.28 16.08 1.02
CA LYS A 136 4.64 15.62 2.24
C LYS A 136 4.68 14.10 2.41
N LEU A 137 4.98 13.35 1.34
CA LEU A 137 5.03 11.89 1.32
C LEU A 137 6.45 11.33 1.40
N GLU A 138 7.46 12.17 1.52
CA GLU A 138 8.88 11.77 1.53
C GLU A 138 9.14 10.56 2.43
N LYS A 139 8.60 10.58 3.66
CA LYS A 139 8.75 9.50 4.64
C LYS A 139 8.12 8.17 4.23
N LEU A 140 7.14 8.19 3.34
CA LEU A 140 6.39 7.01 2.88
C LEU A 140 6.81 6.54 1.49
N ASN A 141 7.47 7.40 0.71
CA ASN A 141 7.84 7.13 -0.68
C ASN A 141 8.64 5.84 -0.88
N PRO A 142 9.63 5.48 -0.03
CA PRO A 142 10.38 4.23 -0.18
C PRO A 142 9.46 3.00 -0.18
N LEU A 143 8.56 2.93 0.81
CA LEU A 143 7.61 1.83 0.94
C LEU A 143 6.56 1.84 -0.19
N MET A 144 5.97 3.01 -0.48
CA MET A 144 4.93 3.11 -1.52
C MET A 144 5.45 2.73 -2.90
N SER A 145 6.65 3.22 -3.27
CA SER A 145 7.28 2.91 -4.56
C SER A 145 7.57 1.41 -4.68
N GLN A 146 7.97 0.76 -3.59
CA GLN A 146 8.20 -0.66 -3.57
C GLN A 146 6.91 -1.48 -3.72
N ILE A 147 5.85 -1.11 -3.01
CA ILE A 147 4.54 -1.77 -3.13
C ILE A 147 4.01 -1.62 -4.56
N GLU A 148 4.11 -0.43 -5.14
CA GLU A 148 3.71 -0.20 -6.53
C GLU A 148 4.56 -1.04 -7.51
N ALA A 149 5.89 -1.05 -7.37
CA ALA A 149 6.77 -1.83 -8.23
C ALA A 149 6.47 -3.34 -8.16
N LYS A 150 6.33 -3.89 -6.95
CA LYS A 150 5.96 -5.30 -6.76
C LYS A 150 4.57 -5.59 -7.33
N SER A 151 3.62 -4.69 -7.13
CA SER A 151 2.28 -4.85 -7.69
C SER A 151 2.30 -5.00 -9.21
N GLN A 152 3.05 -4.11 -9.89
CA GLN A 152 3.18 -4.11 -11.35
C GLN A 152 3.99 -5.30 -11.88
N GLN A 153 4.95 -5.80 -11.08
CA GLN A 153 5.73 -6.98 -11.40
C GLN A 153 4.89 -8.27 -11.36
N TYR A 154 4.04 -8.42 -10.35
CA TYR A 154 3.29 -9.66 -10.11
C TYR A 154 1.99 -9.76 -10.90
N TYR A 155 1.50 -8.65 -11.46
CA TYR A 155 0.23 -8.62 -12.17
C TYR A 155 0.29 -7.80 -13.44
N LEU A 156 -0.06 -8.46 -14.55
CA LEU A 156 -0.32 -7.80 -15.81
C LEU A 156 -1.74 -7.24 -15.80
N LEU A 157 -1.87 -5.92 -15.96
CA LEU A 157 -3.16 -5.27 -15.94
C LEU A 157 -4.02 -5.65 -17.16
N GLU A 158 -5.26 -6.06 -16.90
CA GLU A 158 -6.24 -6.42 -17.93
C GLU A 158 -6.64 -5.24 -18.82
N GLN A 159 -7.34 -5.53 -19.92
CA GLN A 159 -7.86 -4.51 -20.83
C GLN A 159 -8.89 -3.60 -20.14
N SER A 160 -9.74 -4.16 -19.28
CA SER A 160 -10.71 -3.44 -18.45
C SER A 160 -10.09 -2.99 -17.13
N LYS A 161 -10.08 -1.67 -16.90
CA LYS A 161 -9.44 -1.03 -15.75
C LYS A 161 -10.44 -0.14 -15.05
N SER A 162 -10.38 -0.11 -13.72
CA SER A 162 -11.17 0.81 -12.90
C SER A 162 -10.24 1.81 -12.21
N ILE A 163 -10.65 3.07 -12.18
CA ILE A 163 -10.01 4.13 -11.41
C ILE A 163 -11.06 4.68 -10.47
N ASP A 164 -10.80 4.61 -9.17
CA ASP A 164 -11.72 5.13 -8.15
C ASP A 164 -10.97 5.73 -6.96
N GLU A 165 -11.69 6.50 -6.16
CA GLU A 165 -11.25 7.10 -4.91
C GLU A 165 -11.51 6.14 -3.73
N SER A 166 -10.45 5.80 -3.01
CA SER A 166 -10.49 5.07 -1.76
C SER A 166 -10.12 5.98 -0.59
N MET A 167 -10.58 5.62 0.61
CA MET A 167 -10.31 6.38 1.83
C MET A 167 -9.56 5.51 2.83
N ILE A 168 -8.37 5.95 3.22
CA ILE A 168 -7.58 5.36 4.30
C ILE A 168 -8.00 6.05 5.60
N ALA A 169 -8.71 5.33 6.47
CA ALA A 169 -9.23 5.88 7.71
C ALA A 169 -8.13 6.45 8.60
N PHE A 170 -8.25 7.72 8.98
CA PHE A 170 -7.31 8.37 9.89
C PHE A 170 -7.98 9.52 10.66
N LYS A 171 -7.89 9.48 11.99
CA LYS A 171 -8.50 10.50 12.87
C LYS A 171 -7.50 11.48 13.49
N GLY A 172 -6.19 11.22 13.38
CA GLY A 172 -5.14 12.06 13.97
C GLY A 172 -4.97 13.44 13.32
N ARG A 173 -3.99 14.22 13.80
CA ARG A 173 -3.66 15.54 13.25
C ARG A 173 -2.64 15.37 12.13
N ASN A 174 -3.06 15.64 10.89
CA ASN A 174 -2.18 15.68 9.73
C ASN A 174 -2.76 16.63 8.67
N SER A 175 -1.91 17.40 7.99
CA SER A 175 -2.32 18.39 6.99
C SER A 175 -2.90 17.78 5.70
N MET A 176 -2.64 16.50 5.41
CA MET A 176 -3.15 15.77 4.25
C MET A 176 -4.53 15.14 4.49
N LYS A 177 -5.00 15.13 5.75
CA LYS A 177 -6.29 14.56 6.12
C LYS A 177 -7.43 15.31 5.43
N GLN A 178 -8.36 14.57 4.83
CA GLN A 178 -9.56 15.10 4.20
C GLN A 178 -10.83 14.69 4.94
N TYR A 179 -11.87 15.51 4.76
CA TYR A 179 -13.24 15.20 5.15
C TYR A 179 -14.09 15.00 3.89
N LEU A 180 -14.62 13.80 3.69
CA LEU A 180 -15.54 13.47 2.60
C LEU A 180 -16.88 13.03 3.18
N PRO A 181 -17.90 13.91 3.24
CA PRO A 181 -19.14 13.63 3.98
C PRO A 181 -19.97 12.47 3.41
N MET A 182 -19.82 12.18 2.11
CA MET A 182 -20.56 11.13 1.41
C MET A 182 -19.90 9.75 1.47
N LYS A 183 -18.68 9.63 2.00
CA LYS A 183 -18.00 8.33 2.16
C LYS A 183 -18.34 7.74 3.54
N PRO A 184 -18.45 6.40 3.69
CA PRO A 184 -18.67 5.75 4.99
C PRO A 184 -17.60 6.14 6.02
N THR A 185 -16.33 6.11 5.59
CA THR A 185 -15.21 6.68 6.33
C THR A 185 -15.08 8.16 5.94
N LYS A 186 -15.59 9.04 6.79
CA LYS A 186 -15.62 10.48 6.49
C LYS A 186 -14.27 11.18 6.63
N TRP A 187 -13.41 10.71 7.54
CA TRP A 187 -12.12 11.32 7.86
C TRP A 187 -10.97 10.37 7.54
N GLY A 188 -9.99 10.84 6.76
CA GLY A 188 -8.84 10.03 6.41
C GLY A 188 -7.94 10.62 5.33
N PHE A 189 -7.06 9.80 4.77
CA PHE A 189 -6.30 10.13 3.56
C PHE A 189 -7.05 9.62 2.34
N ASN A 190 -7.36 10.51 1.42
CA ASN A 190 -7.95 10.13 0.15
C ASN A 190 -6.86 9.60 -0.79
N ASN A 191 -7.09 8.48 -1.45
CA ASN A 191 -6.18 7.94 -2.45
C ASN A 191 -6.93 7.53 -3.72
N PHE A 192 -6.34 7.84 -4.88
CA PHE A 192 -6.81 7.35 -6.16
C PHE A 192 -6.16 6.00 -6.43
N VAL A 193 -6.97 5.00 -6.80
CA VAL A 193 -6.53 3.63 -6.99
C VAL A 193 -6.86 3.20 -8.41
N LEU A 194 -5.85 2.73 -9.14
CA LEU A 194 -6.00 2.03 -10.41
C LEU A 194 -6.00 0.53 -10.14
N ALA A 195 -7.11 -0.14 -10.45
CA ALA A 195 -7.28 -1.57 -10.21
C ALA A 195 -7.82 -2.32 -11.43
N GLY A 196 -7.56 -3.64 -11.47
CA GLY A 196 -8.19 -4.54 -12.43
C GLY A 196 -9.70 -4.59 -12.19
N SER A 197 -10.51 -4.39 -13.23
CA SER A 197 -11.97 -4.31 -13.08
C SER A 197 -12.63 -5.61 -12.64
N SER A 198 -12.03 -6.76 -12.97
CA SER A 198 -12.60 -8.09 -12.71
C SER A 198 -12.25 -8.65 -11.32
N ASN A 199 -11.07 -8.29 -10.79
CA ASN A 199 -10.49 -8.91 -9.60
C ASN A 199 -10.11 -7.92 -8.50
N GLY A 200 -10.26 -6.61 -8.73
CA GLY A 200 -9.95 -5.57 -7.75
C GLY A 200 -8.46 -5.46 -7.41
N TYR A 201 -7.56 -6.09 -8.18
CA TYR A 201 -6.13 -6.03 -7.92
C TYR A 201 -5.61 -4.62 -8.11
N ILE A 202 -5.02 -4.04 -7.05
CA ILE A 202 -4.47 -2.68 -7.07
C ILE A 202 -3.16 -2.68 -7.84
N TYR A 203 -3.14 -2.06 -9.02
CA TYR A 203 -1.95 -1.93 -9.87
C TYR A 203 -1.11 -0.69 -9.52
N ARG A 204 -1.78 0.40 -9.13
CA ARG A 204 -1.15 1.67 -8.76
C ARG A 204 -2.07 2.46 -7.85
N PHE A 205 -1.50 3.29 -6.99
CA PHE A 205 -2.27 4.23 -6.18
C PHE A 205 -1.52 5.55 -6.03
N ILE A 206 -2.26 6.63 -5.79
CA ILE A 206 -1.72 7.98 -5.57
C ILE A 206 -2.45 8.59 -4.38
N ILE A 207 -1.70 9.03 -3.36
CA ILE A 207 -2.27 9.73 -2.21
C ILE A 207 -2.54 11.18 -2.58
N TYR A 208 -3.72 11.67 -2.26
CA TYR A 208 -4.09 13.06 -2.47
C TYR A 208 -3.48 13.98 -1.40
N LEU A 209 -2.73 14.99 -1.82
CA LEU A 209 -1.96 15.89 -0.94
C LEU A 209 -2.60 17.26 -0.68
N GLY A 210 -3.83 17.46 -1.13
CA GLY A 210 -4.52 18.75 -1.01
C GLY A 210 -4.60 19.54 -2.32
N LYS A 211 -4.97 20.82 -2.17
CA LYS A 211 -5.43 21.70 -3.28
C LYS A 211 -4.42 21.88 -4.43
N LYS A 212 -3.11 21.76 -4.19
CA LYS A 212 -2.09 21.89 -5.26
C LYS A 212 -2.20 20.77 -6.31
N TRP A 213 -2.72 19.59 -5.92
CA TRP A 213 -2.91 18.43 -6.80
C TRP A 213 -4.26 18.41 -7.54
N ILE A 214 -5.29 19.11 -7.03
CA ILE A 214 -6.62 19.14 -7.66
C ILE A 214 -6.52 19.67 -9.09
N PHE A 215 -5.61 20.60 -9.35
CA PHE A 215 -5.40 21.18 -10.69
C PHE A 215 -4.92 20.14 -11.70
N TRP A 216 -4.02 19.24 -11.29
CA TRP A 216 -3.49 18.17 -12.14
C TRP A 216 -4.50 17.05 -12.36
N ILE A 217 -5.21 16.64 -11.31
CA ILE A 217 -6.24 15.59 -11.38
C ILE A 217 -7.45 16.07 -12.19
N LEU A 218 -7.92 17.31 -12.01
CA LEU A 218 -9.01 17.88 -12.80
C LEU A 218 -8.60 18.10 -14.27
N SER A 219 -7.33 18.43 -14.53
CA SER A 219 -6.80 18.50 -15.89
C SER A 219 -6.76 17.12 -16.56
N TRP A 220 -6.32 16.08 -15.84
CA TRP A 220 -6.37 14.68 -16.30
C TRP A 220 -7.80 14.15 -16.48
N LYS A 221 -8.71 14.48 -15.57
CA LYS A 221 -10.12 14.10 -15.67
C LYS A 221 -10.80 14.79 -16.86
N ARG A 222 -10.53 16.08 -17.10
CA ARG A 222 -10.95 16.79 -18.32
C ARG A 222 -10.37 16.18 -19.59
N LEU A 223 -9.10 15.76 -19.57
CA LEU A 223 -8.47 15.10 -20.71
C LEU A 223 -9.10 13.72 -20.99
N LEU A 224 -9.36 12.92 -19.95
CA LEU A 224 -10.03 11.63 -20.09
C LEU A 224 -11.48 11.76 -20.55
N GLU A 225 -12.22 12.75 -20.03
CA GLU A 225 -13.58 13.07 -20.48
C GLU A 225 -13.58 13.58 -21.93
N ALA A 226 -12.61 14.41 -22.32
CA ALA A 226 -12.44 14.85 -23.71
C ALA A 226 -12.11 13.69 -24.66
N PHE A 227 -11.28 12.73 -24.20
CA PHE A 227 -10.94 11.51 -24.95
C PHE A 227 -12.13 10.56 -25.08
N ALA A 228 -12.96 10.46 -24.04
CA ALA A 228 -14.20 9.68 -24.07
C ALA A 228 -15.26 10.29 -25.00
N ARG A 229 -15.36 11.63 -25.05
CA ARG A 229 -16.25 12.36 -25.97
C ARG A 229 -15.85 12.21 -27.44
N THR A 230 -14.55 12.28 -27.74
CA THR A 230 -14.03 12.11 -29.12
C THR A 230 -14.18 10.68 -29.66
N ARG A 231 -14.23 9.66 -28.80
CA ARG A 231 -14.57 8.29 -29.23
C ARG A 231 -16.07 8.10 -29.49
N LYS A 232 -16.96 8.77 -28.74
CA LYS A 232 -18.40 8.75 -29.04
C LYS A 232 -18.74 9.48 -30.34
N SER A 233 -18.09 10.61 -30.65
CA SER A 233 -18.39 11.36 -31.88
C SER A 233 -17.88 10.70 -33.16
N LYS A 234 -16.79 9.93 -33.12
CA LYS A 234 -16.29 9.17 -34.27
C LYS A 234 -17.11 7.93 -34.62
N PHE A 235 -17.99 7.47 -33.73
CA PHE A 235 -18.90 6.35 -34.01
C PHE A 235 -20.27 6.80 -34.57
N SER A 236 -20.65 8.07 -34.38
CA SER A 236 -21.91 8.62 -34.90
C SER A 236 -21.81 9.24 -36.31
N SER A 237 -20.61 9.33 -36.90
CA SER A 237 -20.40 9.90 -38.25
C SER A 237 -20.06 8.84 -39.32
N LEU A 238 -20.28 7.56 -39.03
CA LEU A 238 -20.08 6.44 -39.96
C LEU A 238 -21.38 5.70 -40.28
N TYR A 239 -22.51 6.28 -39.89
CA TYR A 239 -23.86 5.87 -40.27
C TYR A 239 -24.68 7.11 -40.57
N TRP A 240 -24.41 7.73 -41.72
CA TRP A 240 -25.35 8.40 -42.64
C TRP A 240 -24.60 8.62 -43.95
#